data_AF-A0A504KEN9-F1
#
_entry.id   AF-A0A504KEN9-F1
#
_cell.length_a   1.000
_cell.length_b   1.000
_cell.length_c   1.000
_cell.angle_alpha   90.00
_cell.angle_beta   90.00
_cell.angle_gamma   90.00
#
_symmetry.space_group_name_H-M   'P 1'
#
loop_
_entity.id
_entity.type
_entity.pdbx_description
1 polymer ?
#
loop_
_entity_poly.entity_id
_entity_poly.type
_entity_poly.pdbx_seq_one_letter_code
_entity_poly.pdbx_strand_id
1 'polypeptide(L)'
;MGAGQPDYDKDAPLRLETAAKIAFPDGTMGAKGLRKERDRGRLATEIIAGKEYTTLAAIGEMRRLCCVQAKERPGRANDQFGRKPDGSSSTDAVEIAQAACEAQLERLKNTFKNAPKNTPRRRP
;
A
#
# COMPACT_ATOMS: atom_id res chain seq x y z
N MET A 1 14.78 -30.83 18.41
CA MET A 1 13.57 -31.62 18.71
C MET A 1 12.38 -30.83 18.17
N GLY A 2 11.91 -31.16 16.96
CA GLY A 2 10.75 -30.50 16.37
C GLY A 2 9.50 -30.96 17.07
N ALA A 3 8.73 -30.03 17.64
CA ALA A 3 7.47 -30.35 18.29
C ALA A 3 6.54 -31.00 17.26
N GLY A 4 6.19 -32.28 17.48
CA GLY A 4 5.14 -32.95 16.73
C GLY A 4 3.88 -32.12 16.87
N GLN A 5 3.44 -31.49 15.78
CA GLN A 5 2.17 -30.80 15.76
C GLN A 5 1.10 -31.88 15.98
N PRO A 6 0.23 -31.74 16.99
CA PRO A 6 -0.96 -32.58 17.07
C PRO A 6 -1.70 -32.52 15.72
N ASP A 7 -1.97 -33.70 15.16
CA ASP A 7 -2.72 -33.85 13.92
C ASP A 7 -4.18 -33.46 14.20
N TYR A 8 -4.45 -32.16 14.14
CA TYR A 8 -5.79 -31.62 14.25
C TYR A 8 -6.41 -31.62 12.86
N ASP A 9 -7.54 -32.33 12.75
CA ASP A 9 -8.36 -32.26 11.56
C ASP A 9 -8.72 -30.79 11.27
N LYS A 10 -8.52 -30.37 10.02
CA LYS A 10 -8.59 -28.96 9.61
C LYS A 10 -9.99 -28.40 9.72
N ASP A 11 -10.97 -29.28 9.63
CA ASP A 11 -12.40 -28.99 9.65
C ASP A 11 -13.02 -29.23 11.03
N ALA A 12 -12.23 -29.72 12.01
CA ALA A 12 -12.72 -29.87 13.36
C ALA A 12 -13.00 -28.49 14.00
N PRO A 13 -14.18 -28.29 14.63
CA PRO A 13 -14.49 -27.04 15.31
C PRO A 13 -13.66 -26.93 16.59
N LEU A 14 -12.73 -25.98 16.61
CA LEU A 14 -11.86 -25.68 17.75
C LEU A 14 -12.28 -24.38 18.41
N ARG A 15 -12.19 -24.31 19.74
CA ARG A 15 -12.41 -23.04 20.46
C ARG A 15 -11.39 -22.01 19.97
N LEU A 16 -11.80 -20.75 19.85
CA LEU A 16 -10.95 -19.65 19.40
C LEU A 16 -9.59 -19.57 20.12
N GLU A 17 -9.56 -19.81 21.43
CA GLU A 17 -8.31 -19.79 22.21
C GLU A 17 -7.35 -20.90 21.80
N THR A 18 -7.87 -22.10 21.56
CA THR A 18 -7.08 -23.27 21.15
C THR A 18 -6.64 -23.11 19.71
N ALA A 19 -7.56 -22.73 18.81
CA ALA A 19 -7.28 -22.51 17.40
C ALA A 19 -6.20 -21.42 17.19
N ALA A 20 -6.23 -20.35 17.99
CA ALA A 20 -5.21 -19.31 17.95
C ALA A 20 -3.82 -19.82 18.35
N LYS A 21 -3.71 -20.62 19.42
CA LYS A 21 -2.43 -21.20 19.88
C LYS A 21 -1.82 -22.15 18.85
N ILE A 22 -2.67 -22.89 18.13
CA ILE A 22 -2.23 -23.84 17.11
C ILE A 22 -1.80 -23.08 15.85
N ALA A 23 -2.62 -22.14 15.37
CA ALA A 23 -2.35 -21.41 14.14
C ALA A 23 -1.23 -20.35 14.28
N PHE A 24 -1.04 -19.82 15.50
CA PHE A 24 -0.05 -18.80 15.82
C PHE A 24 0.75 -19.22 17.06
N PRO A 25 1.75 -20.11 16.90
CA PRO A 25 2.56 -20.59 18.02
C PRO A 25 3.36 -19.47 18.70
N ASP A 26 3.58 -18.35 18.01
CA ASP A 26 4.26 -17.17 18.54
C ASP A 26 3.44 -16.40 19.58
N GLY A 27 2.13 -16.70 19.73
CA GLY A 27 1.24 -16.07 20.70
C GLY A 27 0.87 -14.61 20.40
N THR A 28 1.34 -14.05 19.28
CA THR A 28 1.03 -12.69 18.81
C THR A 28 -0.45 -12.51 18.43
N MET A 29 -1.10 -13.61 18.04
CA MET A 29 -2.52 -13.65 17.73
C MET A 29 -3.24 -14.59 18.69
N GLY A 30 -4.23 -14.04 19.40
CA GLY A 30 -5.05 -14.76 20.38
C GLY A 30 -6.55 -14.65 20.09
N ALA A 31 -7.38 -15.20 20.98
CA ALA A 31 -8.84 -15.17 20.83
C ALA A 31 -9.42 -13.75 20.66
N LYS A 32 -8.87 -12.74 21.36
CA LYS A 32 -9.29 -11.34 21.18
C LYS A 32 -9.03 -10.81 19.77
N GLY A 33 -7.91 -11.22 19.15
CA GLY A 33 -7.58 -10.85 17.77
C GLY A 33 -8.53 -11.51 16.78
N LEU A 34 -8.80 -12.80 16.95
CA LEU A 34 -9.73 -13.53 16.10
C LEU A 34 -11.18 -13.01 16.24
N ARG A 35 -11.62 -12.61 17.44
CA ARG A 35 -12.91 -11.94 17.64
C ARG A 35 -13.03 -10.64 16.85
N LYS A 36 -11.98 -9.81 16.83
CA LYS A 36 -11.97 -8.59 15.99
C LYS A 36 -12.07 -8.92 14.51
N GLU A 37 -11.47 -10.03 14.08
CA GLU A 37 -11.48 -10.43 12.67
C GLU A 37 -12.83 -11.02 12.24
N ARG A 38 -13.52 -11.69 13.16
CA ARG A 38 -14.93 -12.03 13.01
C ARG A 38 -15.79 -10.77 12.89
N ASP A 39 -15.60 -9.79 13.76
CA ASP A 39 -16.38 -8.55 13.75
C ASP A 39 -16.16 -7.75 12.44
N ARG A 40 -15.00 -7.92 11.80
CA ARG A 40 -14.67 -7.39 10.47
C ARG A 40 -15.22 -8.23 9.31
N GLY A 41 -15.84 -9.37 9.60
CA GLY A 41 -16.42 -10.28 8.59
C GLY A 41 -15.39 -11.09 7.79
N ARG A 42 -14.12 -11.17 8.24
CA ARG A 42 -13.09 -11.94 7.52
C ARG A 42 -12.83 -13.33 8.08
N LEU A 43 -13.37 -13.63 9.26
CA LEU A 43 -13.24 -14.94 9.90
C LEU A 43 -14.61 -15.59 10.10
N ALA A 44 -14.80 -16.79 9.57
CA ALA A 44 -15.96 -17.62 9.85
C ALA A 44 -15.85 -18.23 11.26
N THR A 45 -16.88 -18.00 12.07
CA THR A 45 -16.99 -18.56 13.43
C THR A 45 -18.36 -19.17 13.64
N GLU A 46 -18.40 -20.29 14.34
CA GLU A 46 -19.61 -21.01 14.71
C GLU A 46 -19.87 -20.79 16.21
N ILE A 47 -21.13 -20.61 16.59
CA ILE A 47 -21.52 -20.50 18.00
C ILE A 47 -22.27 -21.77 18.39
N ILE A 48 -21.65 -22.59 19.24
CA ILE A 48 -22.22 -23.84 19.76
C ILE A 48 -22.37 -23.70 21.27
N ALA A 49 -23.59 -23.81 21.79
CA ALA A 49 -23.90 -23.64 23.22
C ALA A 49 -23.35 -22.31 23.83
N GLY A 50 -23.44 -21.22 23.08
CA GLY A 50 -22.93 -19.90 23.49
C GLY A 50 -21.41 -19.76 23.50
N LYS A 51 -20.68 -20.79 23.04
CA LYS A 51 -19.22 -20.77 22.89
C LYS A 51 -18.87 -20.61 21.42
N GLU A 52 -17.84 -19.83 21.16
CA GLU A 52 -17.36 -19.57 19.81
C GLU A 52 -16.28 -20.57 19.41
N TYR A 53 -16.48 -21.16 18.24
CA TYR A 53 -15.62 -22.12 17.58
C TYR A 53 -15.22 -21.61 16.21
N THR A 54 -14.09 -22.10 15.73
CA THR A 54 -13.57 -21.85 14.38
C THR A 54 -12.76 -23.06 13.92
N THR A 55 -12.59 -23.19 12.62
CA THR A 55 -11.81 -24.27 12.02
C THR A 55 -10.43 -23.75 11.61
N LEU A 56 -9.45 -24.64 11.50
CA LEU A 56 -8.12 -24.26 11.00
C LEU A 56 -8.18 -23.82 9.53
N ALA A 57 -9.09 -24.42 8.76
CA ALA A 57 -9.40 -24.00 7.40
C ALA A 57 -9.86 -22.53 7.34
N ALA A 58 -10.79 -22.11 8.22
CA ALA A 58 -11.28 -20.73 8.28
C ALA A 58 -10.17 -19.73 8.64
N ILE A 59 -9.25 -20.10 9.54
CA ILE A 59 -8.09 -19.27 9.88
C ILE A 59 -7.14 -19.15 8.68
N GLY A 60 -6.94 -20.23 7.92
CA GLY A 60 -6.17 -20.22 6.69
C GLY A 60 -6.74 -19.25 5.65
N GLU A 61 -8.06 -19.25 5.47
CA GLU A 61 -8.74 -18.32 4.55
C GLU A 61 -8.66 -16.88 5.04
N MET A 62 -8.90 -16.64 6.33
CA MET A 62 -8.72 -15.32 6.94
C MET A 62 -7.30 -14.77 6.70
N ARG A 63 -6.27 -15.62 6.80
CA ARG A 63 -4.89 -15.21 6.51
C ARG A 63 -4.72 -14.76 5.05
N ARG A 64 -5.35 -15.43 4.09
CA ARG A 64 -5.33 -14.99 2.67
C ARG A 64 -5.99 -13.63 2.50
N LEU A 65 -7.11 -13.39 3.16
CA LEU A 65 -7.80 -12.09 3.13
C LEU A 65 -7.01 -10.96 3.83
N CYS A 66 -6.24 -11.30 4.86
CA CYS A 66 -5.41 -10.36 5.63
C CYS A 66 -4.01 -10.16 5.05
N CYS A 67 -3.59 -10.97 4.08
CA CYS A 67 -2.34 -10.75 3.36
C CYS A 67 -2.37 -9.36 2.70
N VAL A 68 -1.49 -8.47 3.16
CA VAL A 68 -1.24 -7.20 2.49
C VAL A 68 -0.63 -7.54 1.14
N GLN A 69 -1.36 -7.28 0.06
CA GLN A 69 -0.82 -7.39 -1.29
C GLN A 69 0.41 -6.49 -1.38
N ALA A 70 1.54 -7.06 -1.79
CA ALA A 70 2.73 -6.27 -2.03
C ALA A 70 2.35 -5.20 -3.03
N LYS A 71 2.37 -3.93 -2.58
CA LYS A 71 2.14 -2.81 -3.48
C LYS A 71 3.18 -2.95 -4.57
N GLU A 72 2.74 -3.29 -5.78
CA GLU A 72 3.61 -3.23 -6.95
C GLU A 72 4.25 -1.86 -6.89
N ARG A 73 5.58 -1.81 -6.71
CA ARG A 73 6.31 -0.60 -7.04
C ARG A 73 5.84 -0.26 -8.44
N PRO A 74 5.42 0.98 -8.74
CA PRO A 74 5.17 1.35 -10.11
C PRO A 74 6.49 1.11 -10.86
N GLY A 75 6.60 -0.05 -11.49
CA GLY A 75 7.55 -0.28 -12.55
C GLY A 75 7.18 0.75 -13.60
N ARG A 76 8.16 1.49 -14.07
CA ARG A 76 8.01 2.27 -15.30
C ARG A 76 7.64 1.27 -16.39
N ALA A 77 6.36 1.06 -16.62
CA ALA A 77 5.84 0.23 -17.68
C ALA A 77 5.13 1.17 -18.64
N ASN A 78 5.66 1.20 -19.86
CA ASN A 78 5.13 1.87 -21.03
C ASN A 78 3.60 1.92 -21.03
N ASP A 79 3.05 3.14 -21.00
CA ASP A 79 1.66 3.46 -21.32
C ASP A 79 1.33 2.94 -22.72
N GLN A 80 0.67 1.79 -22.79
CA GLN A 80 0.01 1.34 -24.00
C GLN A 80 -1.36 0.77 -23.66
N PHE A 81 -2.37 1.57 -24.03
CA PHE A 81 -3.79 1.26 -24.25
C PHE A 81 -4.70 1.24 -23.00
N GLY A 82 -5.73 2.08 -22.89
CA GLY A 82 -6.20 3.08 -23.84
C GLY A 82 -7.34 3.93 -23.29
N ARG A 83 -7.30 5.21 -23.65
CA ARG A 83 -8.46 6.10 -23.69
C ARG A 83 -8.46 6.70 -25.09
N LYS A 84 -9.46 6.35 -25.91
CA LYS A 84 -9.67 6.96 -27.23
C LYS A 84 -10.14 8.42 -27.07
N PRO A 85 -9.92 9.27 -28.09
CA PRO A 85 -9.61 10.68 -27.93
C PRO A 85 -10.79 11.59 -28.26
N ASP A 86 -10.95 12.68 -27.52
CA ASP A 86 -11.67 13.88 -27.95
C ASP A 86 -10.71 15.06 -27.91
N GLY A 87 -10.41 15.62 -29.08
CA GLY A 87 -9.41 16.68 -29.23
C GLY A 87 -8.64 16.55 -30.54
N SER A 88 -9.35 16.68 -31.65
CA SER A 88 -8.76 16.79 -32.98
C SER A 88 -7.92 18.07 -33.10
N SER A 89 -6.62 17.94 -33.36
CA SER A 89 -5.85 18.73 -34.33
C SER A 89 -4.43 18.14 -34.46
N SER A 90 -4.23 17.35 -35.52
CA SER A 90 -2.97 17.24 -36.28
C SER A 90 -2.50 18.64 -36.68
N THR A 91 -1.22 19.04 -36.79
CA THR A 91 0.08 18.38 -37.02
C THR A 91 1.16 19.45 -36.78
N ASP A 92 2.41 19.01 -36.59
CA ASP A 92 3.65 19.72 -36.93
C ASP A 92 3.96 21.09 -36.29
N ALA A 93 4.90 21.08 -35.34
CA ALA A 93 6.13 21.89 -35.44
C ALA A 93 7.00 21.64 -34.19
N VAL A 94 8.03 20.81 -34.36
CA VAL A 94 9.08 20.57 -33.36
C VAL A 94 9.99 21.81 -33.17
N GLU A 95 9.63 22.98 -33.70
CA GLU A 95 10.48 24.18 -33.72
C GLU A 95 10.24 25.19 -32.58
N ILE A 96 9.22 25.03 -31.72
CA ILE A 96 8.88 26.06 -30.69
C ILE A 96 9.46 25.74 -29.29
N ALA A 97 10.14 24.61 -29.10
CA ALA A 97 10.69 24.27 -27.78
C ALA A 97 11.98 25.05 -27.42
N GLN A 98 12.81 25.44 -28.41
CA GLN A 98 14.10 26.08 -28.14
C GLN A 98 13.99 27.60 -27.95
N ALA A 99 13.11 28.27 -28.70
CA ALA A 99 12.95 29.73 -28.63
C ALA A 99 12.41 30.23 -27.26
N ALA A 100 11.53 29.46 -26.62
CA ALA A 100 11.01 29.81 -25.30
C ALA A 100 12.07 29.73 -24.19
N CYS A 101 13.01 28.78 -24.30
CA CYS A 101 14.11 28.63 -23.34
C CYS A 101 15.15 29.76 -23.47
N GLU A 102 15.48 30.18 -24.70
CA GLU A 102 16.42 31.28 -24.91
C GLU A 102 15.89 32.62 -24.40
N ALA A 103 14.58 32.87 -24.57
CA ALA A 103 13.93 34.07 -24.02
C ALA A 103 13.95 34.12 -22.48
N GLN A 104 13.92 32.97 -21.80
CA GLN A 104 14.06 32.89 -20.33
C GLN A 104 15.50 33.15 -19.88
N LEU A 105 16.50 32.63 -20.61
CA LEU A 105 17.91 32.85 -20.31
C LEU A 105 18.31 34.33 -20.44
N GLU A 106 17.86 35.03 -21.47
CA GLU A 106 18.20 36.45 -21.68
C GLU A 106 17.56 37.36 -20.62
N ARG A 107 16.33 37.05 -20.17
CA ARG A 107 15.71 37.77 -19.04
C ARG A 107 16.50 37.62 -17.76
N LEU A 108 16.95 36.41 -17.43
CA LEU A 108 17.78 36.17 -16.24
C LEU A 108 19.11 36.94 -16.32
N LYS A 109 19.83 36.85 -17.44
CA LYS A 109 21.11 37.57 -17.61
C LYS A 109 20.97 39.08 -17.44
N ASN A 110 19.89 39.69 -17.92
CA ASN A 110 19.69 41.13 -17.75
C ASN A 110 19.31 41.52 -16.31
N THR A 111 18.62 40.66 -15.56
CA THR A 111 18.33 40.93 -14.14
C THR A 111 19.60 40.91 -13.27
N PHE A 112 20.58 40.07 -13.57
CA PHE A 112 21.85 40.02 -12.83
C PHE A 112 22.75 41.24 -13.08
N LYS A 113 22.68 41.85 -14.27
CA LYS A 113 23.50 43.03 -14.60
C LYS A 113 23.02 44.32 -13.91
N ASN A 114 21.73 44.40 -13.58
CA ASN A 114 21.11 45.58 -12.97
C ASN A 114 20.91 45.45 -11.45
N ALA A 115 21.54 44.45 -10.80
CA ALA A 115 21.44 44.28 -9.36
C ALA A 115 22.17 45.43 -8.63
N PRO A 116 21.50 46.21 -7.77
CA PRO A 116 22.15 47.29 -7.04
C PRO A 116 23.19 46.72 -6.07
N LYS A 117 24.42 47.24 -6.14
CA LYS A 117 25.50 46.91 -5.19
C LYS A 117 25.09 47.37 -3.79
N ASN A 118 24.65 46.42 -2.95
CA ASN A 118 24.34 46.69 -1.55
C ASN A 118 25.62 47.16 -0.84
N THR A 119 25.68 48.45 -0.50
CA THR A 119 26.76 49.06 0.27
C THR A 119 26.54 48.79 1.76
N PRO A 120 27.60 48.55 2.56
CA PRO A 120 27.44 48.26 3.98
C PRO A 120 27.00 49.54 4.72
N ARG A 121 25.81 49.52 5.33
CA ARG A 121 25.37 50.60 6.23
C ARG A 121 25.89 50.37 7.65
N ARG A 122 26.39 51.46 8.19
CA ARG A 122 27.22 51.64 9.39
C ARG A 122 26.44 51.45 10.70
N ARG A 123 27.18 51.00 11.71
CA ARG A 123 26.88 50.77 13.14
C ARG A 123 26.03 51.84 13.86
N PRO A 124 25.42 51.50 15.02
CA PRO A 124 25.55 52.28 16.24
C PRO A 124 26.83 51.89 17.02
#